data_AF-A0A238WGJ9-F1
#
_entry.id   AF-A0A238WGJ9-F1
#
_cell.length_a   1.000
_cell.length_b   1.000
_cell.length_c   1.000
_cell.angle_alpha   90.00
_cell.angle_beta   90.00
_cell.angle_gamma   90.00
#
_symmetry.space_group_name_H-M   'P 1'
#
loop_
_entity.id
_entity.type
_entity.pdbx_description
1 polymer ?
#
loop_
_entity_poly.entity_id
_entity_poly.type
_entity_poly.pdbx_seq_one_letter_code
_entity_poly.pdbx_strand_id
1 'polypeptide(L)' 'MSGDATCPTCGDETESRLAIIEPSELKEEREYCLTCETFVDADARKPE' A
#
# COMPACT_ATOMS: atom_id res chain seq x y z
N MET A 1 -9.39 13.94 9.89
CA MET A 1 -8.06 13.31 9.82
C MET A 1 -8.00 12.63 8.47
N SER A 2 -7.53 13.34 7.45
CA SER A 2 -7.25 12.76 6.13
C SER A 2 -5.75 12.80 6.00
N GLY A 3 -5.10 11.69 6.32
CA GLY A 3 -3.71 11.50 5.94
C GLY A 3 -3.76 11.08 4.49
N ASP A 4 -3.75 12.04 3.57
CA ASP A 4 -3.54 11.76 2.15
C ASP A 4 -2.14 11.19 2.06
N ALA A 5 -2.09 9.87 2.01
CA ALA A 5 -0.84 9.18 1.91
C ALA A 5 -0.35 9.31 0.47
N THR A 6 0.95 9.52 0.34
CA THR A 6 1.58 9.84 -0.93
C THR A 6 2.65 8.81 -1.20
N CYS A 7 2.72 8.32 -2.43
CA CYS A 7 3.68 7.33 -2.85
C CYS A 7 5.11 7.83 -2.57
N PRO A 8 5.92 7.12 -1.76
CA PRO A 8 7.28 7.55 -1.49
C PRO A 8 8.21 7.44 -2.71
N THR A 9 7.77 6.75 -3.76
CA THR A 9 8.56 6.55 -4.99
C THR A 9 8.36 7.68 -6.00
N CYS A 10 7.13 8.10 -6.26
CA CYS A 10 6.83 9.15 -7.26
C CYS A 10 6.25 10.44 -6.68
N GLY A 11 5.78 10.42 -5.43
CA GLY A 11 5.14 11.57 -4.77
C GLY A 11 3.68 11.78 -5.13
N ASP A 12 3.08 10.93 -5.97
CA ASP A 12 1.65 10.97 -6.29
C ASP A 12 0.77 10.47 -5.14
N GLU A 13 -0.52 10.78 -5.22
CA GLU A 13 -1.54 10.29 -4.29
C GLU A 13 -1.66 8.76 -4.33
N THR A 14 -1.86 8.15 -3.16
CA THR A 14 -2.14 6.71 -3.01
C THR A 14 -3.59 6.49 -2.61
N GLU A 15 -4.12 5.32 -2.97
CA GLU A 15 -5.47 4.91 -2.64
C GLU A 15 -5.46 3.64 -1.80
N SER A 16 -6.32 3.56 -0.79
CA SER A 16 -6.54 2.35 0.00
C SER A 16 -7.24 1.27 -0.84
N ARG A 17 -6.54 0.16 -1.10
CA ARG A 17 -7.02 -1.01 -1.83
C ARG A 17 -6.85 -2.28 -1.00
N LEU A 18 -7.81 -3.19 -1.10
CA LEU A 18 -7.74 -4.48 -0.42
C LEU A 18 -6.66 -5.38 -1.06
N ALA A 19 -5.56 -5.60 -0.36
CA ALA A 19 -4.51 -6.53 -0.75
C ALA A 19 -4.75 -7.91 -0.13
N ILE A 20 -4.46 -8.97 -0.88
CA ILE A 20 -4.52 -10.35 -0.41
C ILE A 20 -3.13 -10.70 0.14
N ILE A 21 -3.03 -10.90 1.45
CA ILE A 21 -1.73 -11.11 2.13
C ILE A 21 -1.35 -12.60 2.16
N GLU A 22 -2.33 -13.49 2.29
CA GLU A 22 -2.13 -14.93 2.37
C GLU A 22 -3.28 -15.71 1.71
N PRO A 23 -3.07 -16.98 1.30
CA PRO A 23 -4.09 -17.85 0.72
C PRO A 23 -5.31 -18.08 1.64
N SER A 24 -5.21 -17.71 2.92
CA SER A 24 -6.29 -17.69 3.91
C SER A 24 -7.13 -16.40 3.84
N GLU A 25 -7.48 -15.92 2.64
CA GLU A 25 -8.47 -14.86 2.33
C GLU A 25 -8.52 -13.56 3.15
N LEU A 26 -7.57 -13.27 4.03
CA LEU A 26 -7.53 -12.03 4.79
C LEU A 26 -7.16 -10.89 3.84
N LYS A 27 -8.17 -10.07 3.52
CA LYS A 27 -8.04 -8.84 2.76
C LYS A 27 -7.74 -7.71 3.74
N GLU A 28 -6.60 -7.06 3.57
CA GLU A 28 -6.19 -5.89 4.36
C GLU A 28 -6.24 -4.65 3.49
N GLU A 29 -6.75 -3.54 4.04
CA GLU A 29 -6.70 -2.25 3.37
C GLU A 29 -5.26 -1.76 3.36
N ARG A 30 -4.72 -1.63 2.14
CA ARG A 30 -3.34 -1.26 1.88
C ARG A 30 -3.26 -0.11 0.91
N GLU A 31 -2.30 0.76 1.10
CA GLU A 31 -2.08 1.87 0.19
C GLU A 31 -1.46 1.40 -1.12
N TYR A 32 -2.07 1.83 -2.23
CA TYR A 32 -1.65 1.50 -3.58
C TYR A 32 -1.46 2.77 -4.40
N CYS A 33 -0.29 2.89 -5.03
CA CYS A 33 -0.04 3.96 -5.97
C CYS A 33 -0.51 3.55 -7.36
N LEU A 34 -1.42 4.32 -7.95
CA LEU A 34 -1.91 4.10 -9.31
C LEU A 34 -0.86 4.46 -10.38
N THR A 35 0.02 5.42 -10.10
CA THR A 35 1.09 5.83 -11.04
C THR A 35 2.18 4.76 -11.15
N CYS A 36 2.62 4.22 -10.00
CA CYS A 36 3.64 3.17 -9.94
C CYS A 36 3.05 1.76 -10.06
N GLU A 37 1.71 1.64 -10.08
CA GLU A 37 0.95 0.39 -10.09
C GLU A 37 1.44 -0.62 -9.02
N THR A 38 1.81 -0.12 -7.84
CA THR A 38 2.37 -0.92 -6.74
C THR A 38 1.78 -0.53 -5.38
N PHE A 39 1.74 -1.48 -4.46
CA PHE A 39 1.46 -1.19 -3.05
C PHE A 39 2.64 -0.43 -2.45
N VAL A 40 2.34 0.67 -1.74
CA VAL A 40 3.34 1.56 -1.14
C VAL A 40 3.50 1.32 0.36
N ASP A 41 2.69 0.43 0.94
CA ASP A 41 2.71 0.12 2.36
C ASP A 41 4.13 -0.08 2.87
N ALA A 42 4.44 0.65 3.94
CA ALA A 42 5.67 0.57 4.69
C ALA A 42 5.82 -0.74 5.48
N ASP A 43 5.17 -1.83 5.06
CA ASP A 43 5.60 -3.17 5.40
C ASP A 43 6.80 -3.54 4.50
N ALA A 44 7.84 -2.73 4.65
CA ALA A 44 9.18 -3.26 4.75
C ALA A 44 9.10 -4.37 5.81
N ARG A 45 8.78 -5.60 5.38
CA ARG A 45 9.36 -6.79 6.00
C ARG A 45 10.86 -6.56 5.92
N LYS A 46 11.40 -5.81 6.89
CA LYS A 46 12.81 -5.82 7.20
C LYS A 46 13.11 -7.30 7.37
N PRO A 47 13.93 -7.93 6.52
CA PRO A 47 14.55 -9.15 6.97
C PRO A 47 15.31 -8.77 8.24
N GLU A 48 15.09 -9.56 9.28
CA GLU A 48 15.61 -9.41 10.64
C GLU A 48 17.14 -9.20 10.68
#